data_AF-I2AD22-F1
#
_entry.id   AF-I2AD22-F1
#
_cell.length_a   1.000
_cell.length_b   1.000
_cell.length_c   1.000
_cell.angle_alpha   90.00
_cell.angle_beta   90.00
_cell.angle_gamma   90.00
#
_symmetry.space_group_name_H-M   'P 1'
#
loop_
_entity.id
_entity.type
_entity.pdbx_description
1 polymer ?
#
loop_
_entity_poly.entity_id
_entity_poly.type
_entity_poly.pdbx_seq_one_letter_code
_entity_poly.pdbx_strand_id
1 'polypeptide(L)'
;MIDGHRIDKGAVTTASAVSEGSRYPRTRRIRFPFGEGSKYFFDDDIAFSHLWANLSGSFPPGEELFIRSVRRFADEISDPVLKKRVAGFIGQESVHGQQHRALNDKLVDMGYPIAWWDSEKFVDWVKRIEEVLPARIPLAVTAAAEHFTVRSRPRG
;
A
#
# COMPACT_ATOMS: atom_id res chain seq x y z
N MET A 1 14.37 57.46 -46.18
CA MET A 1 13.58 56.23 -46.05
C MET A 1 13.68 55.79 -44.60
N ILE A 2 12.56 55.39 -43.98
CA ILE A 2 12.30 55.03 -42.56
C ILE A 2 12.28 56.23 -41.58
N ASP A 3 11.33 56.36 -40.64
CA ASP A 3 10.01 55.75 -40.46
C ASP A 3 9.21 56.62 -39.49
N GLY A 4 7.89 56.58 -39.61
CA GLY A 4 6.98 57.20 -38.66
C GLY A 4 6.48 56.18 -37.62
N HIS A 5 5.72 56.74 -36.68
CA HIS A 5 4.69 56.09 -35.88
C HIS A 5 5.05 55.67 -34.44
N ARG A 6 4.52 56.48 -33.52
CA ARG A 6 4.26 56.19 -32.11
C ARG A 6 2.82 55.72 -32.00
N ILE A 7 2.56 54.57 -31.37
CA ILE A 7 1.35 54.34 -30.53
C ILE A 7 1.72 53.35 -29.42
N ASP A 8 0.91 53.41 -28.38
CA ASP A 8 1.05 53.04 -26.97
C ASP A 8 0.38 51.69 -26.61
N LYS A 9 0.71 51.22 -25.39
CA LYS A 9 0.06 50.21 -24.51
C LYS A 9 0.15 48.72 -24.84
N GLY A 10 0.59 47.98 -23.81
CA GLY A 10 0.28 46.57 -23.64
C GLY A 10 1.16 45.91 -22.59
N ALA A 11 0.75 45.96 -21.32
CA ALA A 11 1.30 45.09 -20.28
C ALA A 11 0.98 43.64 -20.64
N VAL A 12 2.00 42.82 -20.87
CA VAL A 12 1.86 41.36 -20.96
C VAL A 12 2.85 40.74 -20.00
N THR A 13 2.30 40.30 -18.87
CA THR A 13 2.92 39.39 -17.92
C THR A 13 3.38 38.12 -18.64
N THR A 14 4.69 37.93 -18.81
CA THR A 14 5.24 36.65 -19.24
C THR A 14 5.20 35.67 -18.08
N ALA A 15 4.23 34.76 -18.13
CA ALA A 15 4.18 33.56 -17.30
C ALA A 15 5.45 32.72 -17.53
N SER A 16 6.22 32.50 -16.47
CA SER A 16 7.32 31.54 -16.49
C SER A 16 6.74 30.13 -16.63
N ALA A 17 7.10 29.44 -17.71
CA ALA A 17 6.76 28.06 -17.94
C ALA A 17 7.38 27.18 -16.84
N VAL A 18 6.54 26.55 -16.03
CA VAL A 18 6.95 25.53 -15.05
C VAL A 18 7.23 24.25 -15.83
N SER A 19 8.49 23.83 -15.85
CA SER A 19 8.89 22.52 -16.39
C SER A 19 8.19 21.41 -15.62
N GLU A 20 7.45 20.54 -16.32
CA GLU A 20 6.87 19.30 -15.76
C GLU A 20 8.00 18.39 -15.24
N GLY A 21 8.30 18.53 -13.96
CA GLY A 21 9.12 17.57 -13.22
C GLY A 21 8.36 16.26 -13.13
N SER A 22 8.80 15.28 -13.92
CA SER A 22 8.56 13.83 -13.80
C SER A 22 7.83 13.44 -12.50
N ARG A 23 6.52 13.21 -12.60
CA ARG A 23 5.59 12.90 -11.50
C ARG A 23 5.69 11.44 -11.01
N TYR A 24 6.88 10.85 -11.08
CA TYR A 24 7.16 9.53 -10.53
C TYR A 24 7.64 9.67 -9.09
N PRO A 25 7.06 8.92 -8.14
CA PRO A 25 7.52 8.96 -6.75
C PRO A 25 8.99 8.55 -6.71
N ARG A 26 9.85 9.45 -6.22
CA ARG A 26 11.26 9.10 -6.00
C ARG A 26 11.34 8.09 -4.88
N THR A 27 11.96 6.95 -5.17
CA THR A 27 12.31 5.94 -4.16
C THR A 27 13.19 6.59 -3.10
N ARG A 28 12.64 6.81 -1.91
CA ARG A 28 13.45 7.16 -0.73
C ARG A 28 13.96 5.86 -0.14
N ARG A 29 15.29 5.75 -0.01
CA ARG A 29 15.92 4.66 0.71
C ARG A 29 15.71 4.88 2.20
N ILE A 30 14.70 4.24 2.76
CA ILE A 30 14.46 4.23 4.21
C ILE A 30 15.51 3.30 4.82
N ARG A 31 16.40 3.84 5.66
CA ARG A 31 17.26 3.05 6.52
C ARG A 31 16.61 3.05 7.90
N PHE A 32 16.24 1.89 8.39
CA PHE A 32 15.81 1.72 9.77
C PHE A 32 17.06 1.52 10.62
N PRO A 33 17.39 2.45 11.55
CA PRO A 33 18.46 2.23 12.50
C PRO A 33 17.99 1.22 13.55
N PHE A 34 18.29 -0.05 13.34
CA PHE A 34 18.20 -1.04 14.40
C PHE A 34 19.55 -1.00 15.15
N GLY A 35 19.63 -0.17 16.18
CA GLY A 35 20.76 -0.12 17.12
C GLY A 35 20.31 -0.57 18.50
N GLU A 36 21.23 -1.12 19.30
CA GLU A 36 21.00 -1.56 20.68
C GLU A 36 20.21 -0.50 21.46
N GLY A 37 18.96 -0.82 21.77
CA GLY A 37 17.97 0.06 22.32
C GLY A 37 16.71 -0.72 22.68
N SER A 38 15.86 -0.11 23.51
CA SER A 38 14.57 -0.63 23.94
C SER A 38 13.76 -1.20 22.76
N LYS A 39 13.09 -2.34 22.97
CA LYS A 39 12.27 -3.01 21.94
C LYS A 39 11.12 -2.13 21.41
N TYR A 40 10.83 -1.01 22.05
CA TYR A 40 9.77 -0.06 21.71
C TYR A 40 10.28 0.93 20.64
N PHE A 41 10.01 0.63 19.38
CA PHE A 41 10.55 1.33 18.22
C PHE A 41 9.83 2.65 17.87
N PHE A 42 8.78 3.03 18.63
CA PHE A 42 8.11 4.32 18.55
C PHE A 42 8.38 5.14 19.81
N ASP A 43 9.51 5.86 19.87
CA ASP A 43 9.85 6.78 20.98
C ASP A 43 9.60 6.21 22.39
N ASP A 44 9.97 4.94 22.61
CA ASP A 44 9.74 4.19 23.85
C ASP A 44 8.26 3.99 24.28
N ASP A 45 7.30 4.31 23.41
CA ASP A 45 5.89 4.03 23.62
C ASP A 45 5.60 2.53 23.44
N ILE A 46 5.37 1.87 24.57
CA ILE A 46 5.06 0.45 24.68
C ILE A 46 3.78 0.12 23.89
N ALA A 47 2.69 0.84 24.16
CA ALA A 47 1.38 0.52 23.62
C ALA A 47 1.38 0.69 22.10
N PHE A 48 1.96 1.79 21.62
CA PHE A 48 2.01 2.10 20.20
C PHE A 48 2.93 1.13 19.45
N SER A 49 4.09 0.79 20.00
CA SER A 49 5.00 -0.18 19.39
C SER A 49 4.37 -1.58 19.31
N HIS A 50 3.69 -2.03 20.36
CA HIS A 50 2.95 -3.30 20.35
C HIS A 50 1.75 -3.31 19.40
N LEU A 51 1.02 -2.19 19.30
CA LEU A 51 -0.10 -2.06 18.36
C LEU A 51 0.40 -2.24 16.93
N TRP A 52 1.44 -1.51 16.53
CA TRP A 52 1.99 -1.60 15.17
C TRP A 52 2.62 -2.95 14.87
N ALA A 53 3.30 -3.57 15.85
CA ALA A 53 3.82 -4.92 15.68
C ALA A 53 2.70 -5.94 15.42
N ASN A 54 1.57 -5.84 16.15
CA ASN A 54 0.42 -6.72 15.93
C ASN A 54 -0.28 -6.46 14.60
N LEU A 55 -0.45 -5.19 14.23
CA LEU A 55 -1.00 -4.83 12.91
C LEU A 55 -0.12 -5.40 11.79
N SER A 56 1.21 -5.21 11.88
CA SER A 56 2.16 -5.79 10.92
C SER A 56 2.09 -7.31 10.86
N GLY A 57 1.97 -7.97 12.02
CA GLY A 57 1.75 -9.41 12.14
C GLY A 57 0.53 -9.90 11.34
N SER A 58 -0.57 -9.16 11.38
CA SER A 58 -1.85 -9.54 10.75
C SER A 58 -1.91 -9.33 9.23
N PHE A 59 -1.02 -8.53 8.64
CA PHE A 59 -1.10 -8.21 7.20
C PHE A 59 -0.79 -9.40 6.27
N PRO A 60 0.27 -10.21 6.48
CA PRO A 60 0.56 -11.36 5.62
C PRO A 60 -0.62 -12.33 5.39
N PRO A 61 -1.36 -12.79 6.42
CA PRO A 61 -2.54 -13.63 6.19
C PRO A 61 -3.69 -12.85 5.53
N GLY A 62 -3.82 -11.54 5.80
CA GLY A 62 -4.82 -10.68 5.16
C GLY A 62 -4.58 -10.48 3.66
N GLU A 63 -3.33 -10.26 3.24
CA GLU A 63 -2.97 -10.10 1.83
C GLU A 63 -3.14 -11.42 1.06
N GLU A 64 -2.86 -12.57 1.69
CA GLU A 64 -3.16 -13.88 1.08
C GLU A 64 -4.67 -14.09 0.89
N LEU A 65 -5.49 -13.63 1.85
CA LEU A 65 -6.95 -13.60 1.71
C LEU A 65 -7.38 -12.69 0.56
N PHE A 66 -6.80 -11.50 0.42
CA PHE A 66 -7.07 -10.59 -0.70
C PHE A 66 -6.73 -11.21 -2.06
N ILE A 67 -5.57 -11.86 -2.16
CA ILE A 67 -5.14 -12.54 -3.39
C ILE A 67 -6.09 -13.69 -3.73
N ARG A 68 -6.47 -14.53 -2.75
CA ARG A 68 -7.41 -15.64 -2.99
C ARG A 68 -8.80 -15.14 -3.36
N SER A 69 -9.29 -14.11 -2.68
CA SER A 69 -10.63 -13.55 -2.94
C SER A 69 -10.73 -13.04 -4.37
N VAL A 70 -9.74 -12.30 -4.86
CA VAL A 70 -9.75 -11.75 -6.21
C VAL A 70 -9.49 -12.86 -7.25
N ARG A 71 -8.59 -13.81 -7.00
CA ARG A 71 -8.35 -14.94 -7.90
C ARG A 71 -9.61 -15.77 -8.14
N ARG A 72 -10.47 -15.94 -7.13
CA ARG A 72 -11.72 -16.70 -7.25
C ARG A 72 -12.65 -16.16 -8.33
N PHE A 73 -12.64 -14.85 -8.57
CA PHE A 73 -13.49 -14.20 -9.57
C PHE A 73 -12.73 -13.82 -10.85
N ALA A 74 -11.40 -14.05 -10.89
CA ALA A 74 -10.57 -13.60 -12.00
C ALA A 74 -10.94 -14.25 -13.35
N ASP A 75 -11.45 -15.49 -13.32
CA ASP A 75 -11.87 -16.24 -14.50
C ASP A 75 -13.23 -15.77 -15.05
N GLU A 76 -14.03 -15.08 -14.24
CA GLU A 76 -15.31 -14.49 -14.65
C GLU A 76 -15.14 -13.13 -15.36
N ILE A 77 -13.93 -12.57 -15.35
CA ILE A 77 -13.63 -11.25 -15.91
C ILE A 77 -13.37 -11.35 -17.42
N SER A 78 -14.29 -10.80 -18.21
CA SER A 78 -14.17 -10.69 -19.67
C SER A 78 -13.47 -9.42 -20.15
N ASP A 79 -13.50 -8.33 -19.37
CA ASP A 79 -12.84 -7.07 -19.72
C ASP A 79 -11.31 -7.22 -19.60
N PRO A 80 -10.55 -7.09 -20.70
CA PRO A 80 -9.09 -7.22 -20.69
C PRO A 80 -8.40 -6.16 -19.84
N VAL A 81 -8.97 -4.95 -19.70
CA VAL A 81 -8.41 -3.90 -18.85
C VAL A 81 -8.55 -4.27 -17.38
N LEU A 82 -9.74 -4.74 -16.98
CA LEU A 82 -9.99 -5.18 -15.61
C LEU A 82 -9.13 -6.40 -15.24
N LYS A 83 -8.98 -7.37 -16.16
CA LYS A 83 -8.12 -8.54 -15.96
C LYS A 83 -6.66 -8.16 -15.71
N LYS A 84 -6.15 -7.17 -16.47
CA LYS A 84 -4.79 -6.63 -16.26
C LYS A 84 -4.65 -5.93 -14.91
N ARG A 85 -5.67 -5.20 -14.45
CA ARG A 85 -5.66 -4.55 -13.12
C ARG A 85 -5.64 -5.58 -12.00
N VAL A 86 -6.46 -6.63 -12.10
CA VAL A 86 -6.47 -7.74 -11.14
C VAL A 86 -5.10 -8.43 -11.05
N ALA A 87 -4.46 -8.70 -12.19
CA ALA A 87 -3.11 -9.25 -12.19
C ALA A 87 -2.10 -8.32 -11.51
N GLY A 88 -2.21 -7.00 -11.76
CA GLY A 88 -1.39 -5.99 -11.10
C GLY A 88 -1.61 -5.92 -9.58
N PHE A 89 -2.86 -6.00 -9.13
CA PHE A 89 -3.23 -6.07 -7.72
C PHE A 89 -2.60 -7.27 -7.03
N ILE A 90 -2.78 -8.48 -7.60
CA ILE A 90 -2.17 -9.71 -7.06
C ILE A 90 -0.66 -9.58 -6.93
N GLY A 91 0.01 -8.95 -7.90
CA GLY A 91 1.45 -8.70 -7.84
C GLY A 91 1.84 -7.74 -6.70
N GLN A 92 1.07 -6.66 -6.51
CA GLN A 92 1.32 -5.69 -5.44
C GLN A 92 1.14 -6.31 -4.05
N GLU A 93 0.01 -6.98 -3.82
CA GLU A 93 -0.27 -7.63 -2.53
C GLU A 93 0.75 -8.74 -2.22
N SER A 94 1.21 -9.47 -3.24
CA SER A 94 2.23 -10.51 -3.04
C SER A 94 3.56 -9.92 -2.58
N VAL A 95 3.99 -8.80 -3.19
CA VAL A 95 5.20 -8.09 -2.77
C VAL A 95 5.02 -7.46 -1.39
N HIS A 96 3.85 -6.87 -1.13
CA HIS A 96 3.53 -6.24 0.15
C HIS A 96 3.62 -7.24 1.31
N GLY A 97 3.06 -8.44 1.13
CA GLY A 97 3.17 -9.49 2.14
C GLY A 97 4.54 -10.08 2.34
N GLN A 98 5.39 -10.08 1.32
CA GLN A 98 6.82 -10.41 1.53
C GLN A 98 7.52 -9.34 2.36
N GLN A 99 7.21 -8.05 2.16
CA GLN A 99 7.78 -6.97 2.97
C GLN A 99 7.29 -7.02 4.41
N HIS A 100 6.01 -7.30 4.64
CA HIS A 100 5.48 -7.46 5.99
C HIS A 100 6.07 -8.68 6.71
N ARG A 101 6.26 -9.82 6.03
CA ARG A 101 6.99 -10.97 6.62
C ARG A 101 8.41 -10.61 7.02
N ALA A 102 9.17 -9.96 6.13
CA ALA A 102 10.54 -9.52 6.44
C ALA A 102 10.61 -8.49 7.59
N LEU A 103 9.57 -7.67 7.76
CA LEU A 103 9.44 -6.77 8.92
C LEU A 103 9.09 -7.56 10.19
N ASN A 104 8.14 -8.49 10.10
CA ASN A 104 7.70 -9.31 11.22
C ASN A 104 8.82 -10.20 11.76
N ASP A 105 9.67 -10.75 10.89
CA ASP A 105 10.86 -11.51 11.31
C ASP A 105 11.75 -10.67 12.23
N LYS A 106 12.01 -9.42 11.85
CA LYS A 106 12.80 -8.49 12.68
C LYS A 106 12.10 -8.13 13.99
N LEU A 107 10.78 -7.95 13.96
CA LEU A 107 10.00 -7.67 15.17
C LEU A 107 10.01 -8.88 16.12
N VAL A 108 9.93 -10.09 15.60
CA VAL A 108 10.07 -11.32 16.40
C VAL A 108 11.46 -11.42 17.00
N ASP A 109 12.52 -11.11 16.24
CA ASP A 109 13.89 -11.05 16.75
C ASP A 109 14.06 -10.00 17.87
N MET A 110 13.30 -8.89 17.79
CA MET A 110 13.21 -7.88 18.85
C MET A 110 12.37 -8.31 20.07
N GLY A 111 11.76 -9.51 20.04
CA GLY A 111 10.99 -10.10 21.14
C GLY A 111 9.49 -9.84 21.10
N TYR A 112 8.92 -9.39 19.97
CA TYR A 112 7.46 -9.28 19.82
C TYR A 112 6.82 -10.67 19.59
N PRO A 113 5.79 -11.05 20.38
CA PRO A 113 5.14 -12.35 20.26
C PRO A 113 4.09 -12.36 19.12
N ILE A 114 4.52 -12.07 17.89
CA ILE A 114 3.63 -11.93 16.72
C ILE A 114 3.79 -13.05 15.68
N ALA A 115 4.75 -13.96 15.87
CA ALA A 115 5.00 -15.06 14.93
C ALA A 115 3.78 -15.98 14.69
N TRP A 116 2.85 -16.03 15.65
CA TRP A 116 1.65 -16.86 15.54
C TRP A 116 0.70 -16.40 14.43
N TRP A 117 0.74 -15.13 14.02
CA TRP A 117 -0.13 -14.58 12.97
C TRP A 117 0.09 -15.24 11.60
N ASP A 118 1.32 -15.64 11.26
CA ASP A 118 1.64 -16.32 10.01
C ASP A 118 1.87 -17.83 10.22
N SER A 119 1.41 -18.37 11.36
CA SER A 119 1.49 -19.80 11.61
C SER A 119 0.51 -20.59 10.74
N GLU A 120 0.91 -21.78 10.30
CA GLU A 120 0.06 -22.67 9.49
C GLU A 120 -1.33 -22.87 10.11
N LYS A 121 -1.40 -23.03 11.44
CA LYS A 121 -2.67 -23.19 12.18
C LYS A 121 -3.59 -21.99 12.02
N PHE A 122 -3.05 -20.77 12.15
CA PHE A 122 -3.84 -19.55 12.02
C PHE A 122 -4.28 -19.35 10.58
N VAL A 123 -3.36 -19.50 9.63
CA VAL A 123 -3.66 -19.40 8.20
C VAL A 123 -4.77 -20.39 7.84
N ASP A 124 -4.64 -21.67 8.19
CA ASP A 124 -5.65 -22.69 7.94
C ASP A 124 -7.01 -22.38 8.57
N TRP A 125 -7.02 -21.80 9.78
CA TRP A 125 -8.24 -21.34 10.43
C TRP A 125 -8.92 -20.22 9.64
N VAL A 126 -8.15 -19.24 9.14
CA VAL A 126 -8.65 -18.20 8.24
C VAL A 126 -9.22 -18.81 6.96
N LYS A 127 -8.52 -19.77 6.34
CA LYS A 127 -9.01 -20.46 5.12
C LYS A 127 -10.35 -21.15 5.36
N ARG A 128 -10.51 -21.85 6.49
CA ARG A 128 -11.78 -22.50 6.86
C ARG A 128 -12.92 -21.50 7.04
N ILE A 129 -12.64 -20.33 7.63
CA ILE A 129 -13.64 -19.26 7.76
C ILE A 129 -14.04 -18.72 6.38
N GLU A 130 -13.08 -18.52 5.49
CA GLU A 130 -13.37 -18.08 4.12
C GLU A 130 -14.24 -19.07 3.34
N GLU A 131 -14.07 -20.38 3.55
CA GLU A 131 -14.86 -21.42 2.89
C GLU A 131 -16.32 -21.45 3.34
N VAL A 132 -16.60 -21.12 4.61
CA VAL A 132 -17.97 -21.07 5.13
C VAL A 132 -18.67 -19.75 4.81
N LEU A 133 -17.92 -18.68 4.52
CA LEU A 133 -18.47 -17.38 4.18
C LEU A 133 -18.86 -17.31 2.69
N PRO A 134 -19.93 -16.60 2.33
CA PRO A 134 -20.20 -16.25 0.95
C PRO A 134 -18.99 -15.52 0.33
N ALA A 135 -18.54 -15.98 -0.83
CA ALA A 135 -17.33 -15.50 -1.53
C ALA A 135 -17.24 -13.97 -1.71
N ARG A 136 -18.40 -13.30 -1.78
CA ARG A 136 -18.52 -11.84 -1.86
C ARG A 136 -18.04 -11.10 -0.60
N ILE A 137 -18.04 -11.73 0.57
CA ILE A 137 -17.65 -11.10 1.84
C ILE A 137 -16.14 -10.86 1.89
N PRO A 138 -15.26 -11.87 1.68
CA PRO A 138 -13.82 -11.63 1.55
C PRO A 138 -13.46 -10.60 0.47
N LEU A 139 -14.17 -10.62 -0.67
CA LEU A 139 -13.98 -9.63 -1.74
C LEU A 139 -14.38 -8.22 -1.30
N ALA A 140 -15.51 -8.06 -0.60
CA ALA A 140 -15.93 -6.76 -0.07
C ALA A 140 -14.97 -6.23 0.99
N VAL A 141 -14.42 -7.09 1.84
CA VAL A 141 -13.36 -6.73 2.80
C VAL A 141 -12.11 -6.25 2.06
N THR A 142 -11.72 -6.96 1.00
CA THR A 142 -10.59 -6.56 0.13
C THR A 142 -10.81 -5.19 -0.49
N ALA A 143 -11.98 -4.97 -1.11
CA ALA A 143 -12.34 -3.70 -1.73
C ALA A 143 -12.44 -2.55 -0.71
N ALA A 144 -12.95 -2.81 0.49
CA ALA A 144 -12.99 -1.83 1.58
C ALA A 144 -11.57 -1.49 2.05
N ALA A 145 -10.71 -2.48 2.25
CA ALA A 145 -9.32 -2.28 2.65
C ALA A 145 -8.54 -1.46 1.60
N GLU A 146 -8.71 -1.77 0.30
CA GLU A 146 -8.18 -0.94 -0.78
C GLU A 146 -8.74 0.49 -0.72
N HIS A 147 -10.04 0.66 -0.48
CA HIS A 147 -10.64 1.99 -0.38
C HIS A 147 -10.08 2.82 0.79
N PHE A 148 -9.68 2.20 1.90
CA PHE A 148 -8.99 2.89 3.01
C PHE A 148 -7.52 3.21 2.69
N THR A 149 -6.88 2.50 1.77
CA THR A 149 -5.51 2.81 1.30
C THR A 149 -5.47 3.72 0.07
N VAL A 150 -6.62 4.03 -0.54
CA VAL A 150 -6.73 5.05 -1.59
C VAL A 150 -6.45 6.43 -0.98
N ARG A 151 -5.22 6.89 -1.19
CA ARG A 151 -4.82 8.30 -1.08
C ARG A 151 -5.83 9.15 -1.84
N SER A 152 -6.62 9.93 -1.11
CA SER A 152 -7.41 11.01 -1.66
C SER A 152 -6.53 11.86 -2.56
N ARG A 153 -6.77 11.79 -3.88
CA ARG A 153 -6.24 12.80 -4.80
C ARG A 153 -6.91 14.12 -4.43
N PRO A 154 -6.18 15.21 -4.18
CA PRO A 154 -6.82 16.51 -4.16
C PRO A 154 -7.37 16.76 -5.57
N ARG A 155 -8.66 17.07 -5.66
CA ARG A 155 -9.23 17.70 -6.85
C ARG A 155 -8.72 19.14 -6.83
N GLY A 156 -7.95 19.49 -7.85
CA GLY A 156 -7.36 20.82 -8.06
C GLY A 156 -6.57 20.78 -9.35
#